data_AF-A0A4U6R3H2-F1
#
_entry.id   AF-A0A4U6R3H2-F1
#
_cell.length_a   1.000
_cell.length_b   1.000
_cell.length_c   1.000
_cell.angle_alpha   90.00
_cell.angle_beta   90.00
_cell.angle_gamma   90.00
#
_symmetry.space_group_name_H-M   'P 1'
#
loop_
_entity.id
_entity.type
_entity.pdbx_description
1 polymer ?
#
loop_
_entity_poly.entity_id
_entity_poly.type
_entity_poly.pdbx_seq_one_letter_code
_entity_poly.pdbx_strand_id
1 'polypeptide(L)'
;MWLVRPAQPGDLKDILDIAGGQGPRMSSTLPKKEEALSRKIEQSARSFAGQNGPDESERFLFVLEDIGTGTVHGVSGIDARAGNGQPFYNYRKDALIHASHELGVSRRVEVLYPSHALTDNTLLCSFTIKPELRRTDAFELLSRARMLFIAAHRHLFTDQTVVEIQGVQTENGEVPFWDSLGRHFFNMDFETADQYSGMLSKTFIAELMPPNPIYVTLLSQAAREALGQPHEQTRATFELLQHEGFHSGCYLDIFDAGPVLEARTDALKSVVTSHPKTLHAANTDDGEMCLISGGEGESFRCTLTPLTESLGDEIKVPLKTWECLGRSSGDDVRITPL
;
A
#
# COMPACT_ATOMS: atom_id res chain seq x y z
N MET A 1 23.52 2.87 -2.97
CA MET A 1 22.47 3.15 -3.99
C MET A 1 21.26 2.34 -3.58
N TRP A 2 20.07 2.88 -3.73
CA TRP A 2 18.86 2.19 -3.32
C TRP A 2 18.35 1.26 -4.41
N LEU A 3 18.02 0.03 -4.03
CA LEU A 3 17.45 -0.95 -4.93
C LEU A 3 16.14 -1.48 -4.34
N VAL A 4 15.08 -1.45 -5.14
CA VAL A 4 13.84 -2.16 -4.84
C VAL A 4 13.86 -3.50 -5.56
N ARG A 5 13.67 -4.59 -4.81
CA ARG A 5 13.63 -5.97 -5.32
C ARG A 5 12.58 -6.81 -4.58
N PRO A 6 12.17 -7.96 -5.13
CA PRO A 6 11.42 -8.96 -4.39
C PRO A 6 12.06 -9.29 -3.03
N ALA A 7 11.22 -9.40 -2.01
CA ALA A 7 11.61 -9.89 -0.70
C ALA A 7 11.97 -11.37 -0.77
N GLN A 8 13.00 -11.76 -0.03
CA GLN A 8 13.51 -13.13 0.07
C GLN A 8 13.49 -13.61 1.53
N PRO A 9 13.52 -14.92 1.80
CA PRO A 9 13.55 -15.44 3.17
C PRO A 9 14.68 -14.87 4.04
N GLY A 10 15.82 -14.52 3.43
CA GLY A 10 16.95 -13.89 4.13
C GLY A 10 16.67 -12.48 4.66
N ASP A 11 15.65 -11.79 4.13
CA ASP A 11 15.28 -10.43 4.56
C ASP A 11 14.41 -10.41 5.82
N LEU A 12 13.97 -11.58 6.31
CA LEU A 12 12.99 -11.72 7.39
C LEU A 12 13.35 -10.87 8.62
N LYS A 13 14.61 -10.93 9.05
CA LYS A 13 15.08 -10.22 10.24
C LYS A 13 14.98 -8.70 10.06
N ASP A 14 15.49 -8.17 8.96
CA ASP A 14 15.47 -6.73 8.70
C ASP A 14 14.03 -6.22 8.55
N ILE A 15 13.14 -7.00 7.93
CA ILE A 15 11.72 -6.64 7.81
C ILE A 15 11.03 -6.65 9.19
N LEU A 16 11.35 -7.59 10.08
CA LEU A 16 10.85 -7.59 11.47
C LEU A 16 11.33 -6.35 12.24
N ASP A 17 12.60 -6.01 12.10
CA ASP A 17 13.17 -4.82 12.75
C ASP A 17 12.48 -3.54 12.26
N ILE A 18 12.18 -3.44 10.96
CA ILE A 18 11.40 -2.34 10.39
C ILE A 18 9.96 -2.35 10.93
N ALA A 19 9.31 -3.52 11.02
CA ALA A 19 7.94 -3.65 11.51
C ALA A 19 7.79 -3.34 13.01
N GLY A 20 8.83 -3.60 13.80
CA GLY A 20 8.88 -3.37 15.24
C GLY A 20 9.39 -1.97 15.64
N GLY A 21 10.24 -1.34 14.81
CA GLY A 21 10.93 -0.09 15.15
C GLY A 21 10.14 1.21 14.91
N GLN A 22 8.95 1.16 14.31
CA GLN A 22 8.07 2.32 14.13
C GLN A 22 7.00 2.29 15.22
N GLY A 23 6.85 3.35 16.03
CA GLY A 23 5.93 3.44 17.18
C GLY A 23 4.44 3.12 16.89
N PRO A 24 3.49 4.07 16.99
CA PRO A 24 2.11 3.87 16.53
C PRO A 24 2.07 3.25 15.13
N ARG A 25 1.11 2.34 14.89
CA ARG A 25 1.16 1.37 13.78
C ARG A 25 1.21 2.07 12.40
N MET A 26 2.31 1.89 11.67
CA MET A 26 2.46 2.47 10.32
C MET A 26 1.94 1.59 9.17
N SER A 27 1.67 0.30 9.43
CA SER A 27 1.08 -0.61 8.45
C SER A 27 0.38 -1.77 9.16
N SER A 28 -0.95 -1.83 9.11
CA SER A 28 -1.77 -2.93 9.63
C SER A 28 -1.58 -4.24 8.84
N THR A 29 -1.12 -4.16 7.59
CA THR A 29 -0.99 -5.33 6.71
C THR A 29 0.40 -5.98 6.73
N LEU A 30 1.34 -5.49 7.54
CA LEU A 30 2.69 -6.04 7.70
C LEU A 30 2.77 -6.81 9.03
N PRO A 31 2.86 -8.16 9.01
CA PRO A 31 2.89 -8.93 10.24
C PRO A 31 4.12 -8.61 11.11
N LYS A 32 3.89 -8.43 12.41
CA LYS A 32 4.97 -8.22 13.42
C LYS A 32 5.48 -9.52 14.04
N LYS A 33 4.83 -10.65 13.75
CA LYS A 33 5.22 -11.97 14.24
C LYS A 33 6.04 -12.70 13.17
N GLU A 34 7.17 -13.27 13.59
CA GLU A 34 8.12 -13.96 12.72
C GLU A 34 7.46 -15.01 11.83
N GLU A 35 6.70 -15.94 12.41
CA GLU A 35 6.02 -17.01 11.64
C GLU A 35 5.06 -16.46 10.58
N ALA A 36 4.28 -15.43 10.92
CA ALA A 36 3.30 -14.84 10.01
C ALA A 36 3.98 -14.07 8.87
N LEU A 37 5.07 -13.37 9.18
CA LEU A 37 5.87 -12.66 8.19
C LEU A 37 6.64 -13.63 7.29
N SER A 38 7.22 -14.69 7.83
CA SER A 38 7.88 -15.75 7.07
C SER A 38 6.93 -16.36 6.03
N ARG A 39 5.71 -16.73 6.45
CA ARG A 39 4.66 -17.21 5.52
C ARG A 39 4.31 -16.18 4.44
N LYS A 40 4.25 -14.89 4.80
CA LYS A 40 3.96 -13.81 3.84
C LYS A 40 5.09 -13.64 2.81
N ILE A 41 6.35 -13.77 3.23
CA ILE A 41 7.52 -13.74 2.34
C ILE A 41 7.52 -14.97 1.42
N GLU A 42 7.26 -16.17 1.93
CA GLU A 42 7.18 -17.39 1.14
C GLU A 42 6.06 -17.35 0.08
N GLN A 43 4.87 -16.86 0.47
CA GLN A 43 3.77 -16.63 -0.47
C GLN A 43 4.17 -15.61 -1.55
N SER A 44 4.89 -14.56 -1.16
CA SER A 44 5.40 -13.59 -2.12
C SER A 44 6.39 -14.19 -3.09
N ALA A 45 7.32 -15.02 -2.62
CA ALA A 45 8.29 -15.69 -3.46
C ALA A 45 7.60 -16.57 -4.50
N ARG A 46 6.58 -17.36 -4.10
CA ARG A 46 5.78 -18.16 -5.04
C ARG A 46 5.05 -17.30 -6.07
N SER A 47 4.53 -16.14 -5.67
CA SER A 47 3.84 -15.21 -6.59
C SER A 47 4.79 -14.63 -7.64
N PHE A 48 6.00 -14.25 -7.24
CA PHE A 48 7.04 -13.84 -8.19
C PHE A 48 7.49 -14.98 -9.11
N ALA A 49 7.46 -16.23 -8.64
CA ALA A 49 7.79 -17.42 -9.42
C ALA A 49 6.68 -17.87 -10.38
N GLY A 50 5.46 -17.31 -10.26
CA GLY A 50 4.28 -17.79 -10.97
C GLY A 50 3.83 -19.19 -10.52
N GLN A 51 4.08 -19.55 -9.26
CA GLN A 51 3.87 -20.89 -8.69
C GLN A 51 2.69 -20.94 -7.70
N ASN A 52 1.75 -20.01 -7.80
CA ASN A 52 0.57 -19.97 -6.94
C ASN A 52 -0.36 -21.16 -7.22
N GLY A 53 -1.02 -21.64 -6.17
CA GLY A 53 -2.11 -22.61 -6.32
C GLY A 53 -3.33 -22.00 -7.03
N PRO A 54 -4.25 -22.83 -7.58
CA PRO A 54 -5.44 -22.35 -8.30
C PRO A 54 -6.35 -21.40 -7.49
N ASP A 55 -6.38 -21.56 -6.17
CA ASP A 55 -7.20 -20.77 -5.25
C ASP A 55 -6.39 -19.71 -4.47
N GLU A 56 -5.11 -19.53 -4.80
CA GLU A 56 -4.20 -18.61 -4.11
C GLU A 56 -3.97 -17.34 -4.93
N SER A 57 -4.59 -16.23 -4.52
CA SER A 57 -4.33 -14.94 -5.15
C SER A 57 -2.87 -14.51 -4.99
N GLU A 58 -2.36 -13.81 -5.99
CA GLU A 58 -0.98 -13.34 -6.02
C GLU A 58 -0.75 -12.23 -5.00
N ARG A 59 0.41 -12.27 -4.35
CA ARG A 59 0.87 -11.27 -3.39
C ARG A 59 2.34 -10.98 -3.66
N PHE A 60 2.70 -9.72 -3.72
CA PHE A 60 4.06 -9.29 -4.02
C PHE A 60 4.56 -8.41 -2.88
N LEU A 61 5.69 -8.79 -2.28
CA LEU A 61 6.39 -8.04 -1.25
C LEU A 61 7.76 -7.63 -1.80
N PHE A 62 8.04 -6.34 -1.72
CA PHE A 62 9.27 -5.73 -2.16
C PHE A 62 10.04 -5.18 -0.97
N VAL A 63 11.36 -5.22 -1.03
CA VAL A 63 12.26 -4.58 -0.07
C VAL A 63 13.05 -3.46 -0.74
N LEU A 64 13.34 -2.42 0.03
CA LEU A 64 14.30 -1.37 -0.30
C LEU A 64 15.64 -1.73 0.34
N GLU A 65 16.62 -2.11 -0.45
CA GLU A 65 17.96 -2.49 -0.03
C GLU A 65 18.96 -1.36 -0.31
N ASP A 66 19.88 -1.13 0.62
CA ASP A 66 21.12 -0.41 0.32
C ASP A 66 22.18 -1.39 -0.20
N ILE A 67 22.48 -1.32 -1.50
CA ILE A 67 23.44 -2.25 -2.13
C ILE A 67 24.85 -2.15 -1.54
N GLY A 68 25.20 -1.05 -0.87
CA GLY A 68 26.52 -0.89 -0.25
C GLY A 68 26.68 -1.73 1.02
N THR A 69 25.59 -2.01 1.72
CA THR A 69 25.58 -2.74 2.99
C THR A 69 24.83 -4.07 2.93
N GLY A 70 23.99 -4.27 1.92
CA GLY A 70 23.07 -5.41 1.80
C GLY A 70 21.90 -5.38 2.79
N THR A 71 21.72 -4.27 3.52
CA THR A 71 20.71 -4.14 4.57
C THR A 71 19.39 -3.63 3.98
N VAL A 72 18.27 -4.15 4.48
CA VAL A 72 16.93 -3.66 4.11
C VAL A 72 16.49 -2.48 5.00
N HIS A 73 15.97 -1.44 4.35
CA HIS A 73 15.55 -0.18 4.98
C HIS A 73 14.07 0.18 4.77
N GLY A 74 13.36 -0.60 3.94
CA GLY A 74 11.94 -0.44 3.73
C GLY A 74 11.32 -1.67 3.10
N VAL A 75 10.01 -1.76 3.21
CA VAL A 75 9.18 -2.82 2.67
C VAL A 75 7.92 -2.20 2.07
N SER A 76 7.43 -2.78 0.98
CA SER A 76 6.13 -2.44 0.41
C SER A 76 5.52 -3.67 -0.22
N GLY A 77 4.20 -3.68 -0.41
CA GLY A 77 3.52 -4.81 -1.01
C GLY A 77 2.35 -4.44 -1.89
N ILE A 78 1.91 -5.45 -2.63
CA ILE A 78 0.72 -5.45 -3.48
C ILE A 78 0.03 -6.78 -3.26
N ASP A 79 -1.23 -6.76 -2.84
CA ASP A 79 -2.11 -7.92 -2.97
C ASP A 79 -2.86 -7.76 -4.30
N ALA A 80 -2.76 -8.74 -5.20
CA ALA A 80 -3.43 -8.67 -6.50
C ALA A 80 -4.94 -8.58 -6.35
N ARG A 81 -5.48 -9.22 -5.29
CA ARG A 81 -6.88 -9.23 -4.88
C ARG A 81 -7.00 -8.93 -3.39
N ALA A 82 -7.63 -7.80 -3.05
CA ALA A 82 -7.87 -7.37 -1.68
C ALA A 82 -8.69 -8.42 -0.94
N GLY A 83 -8.26 -8.77 0.27
CA GLY A 83 -8.89 -9.81 1.07
C GLY A 83 -8.36 -11.23 0.81
N ASN A 84 -7.66 -11.48 -0.32
CA ASN A 84 -6.95 -12.72 -0.61
C ASN A 84 -7.79 -13.99 -0.34
N GLY A 85 -8.97 -14.06 -0.97
CA GLY A 85 -9.94 -15.15 -0.80
C GLY A 85 -10.88 -14.99 0.40
N GLN A 86 -10.75 -13.91 1.17
CA GLN A 86 -11.69 -13.53 2.23
C GLN A 86 -12.27 -12.13 1.95
N PRO A 87 -13.43 -11.79 2.54
CA PRO A 87 -13.96 -10.44 2.40
C PRO A 87 -13.01 -9.38 2.96
N PHE A 88 -12.86 -8.28 2.22
CA PHE A 88 -12.10 -7.11 2.65
C PHE A 88 -13.06 -6.07 3.24
N TYR A 89 -13.14 -6.01 4.57
CA TYR A 89 -14.16 -5.24 5.28
C TYR A 89 -13.77 -3.77 5.47
N ASN A 90 -14.72 -2.88 5.21
CA ASN A 90 -14.62 -1.43 5.35
C ASN A 90 -15.96 -0.86 5.81
N TYR A 91 -15.96 0.41 6.19
CA TYR A 91 -17.17 1.22 6.23
C TYR A 91 -17.34 2.00 4.95
N ARG A 92 -18.53 1.93 4.32
CA ARG A 92 -18.95 2.85 3.26
C ARG A 92 -19.69 4.03 3.87
N LYS A 93 -19.14 5.23 3.74
CA LYS A 93 -19.74 6.50 4.11
C LYS A 93 -20.80 6.89 3.09
N ASP A 94 -22.01 7.17 3.57
CA ASP A 94 -23.14 7.62 2.77
C ASP A 94 -23.96 8.65 3.57
N ALA A 95 -25.13 9.04 3.07
CA ALA A 95 -26.06 9.87 3.82
C ALA A 95 -27.53 9.49 3.59
N LEU A 96 -28.31 9.63 4.66
CA LEU A 96 -29.76 9.56 4.63
C LEU A 96 -30.36 10.97 4.60
N ILE A 97 -31.51 11.12 3.95
CA ILE A 97 -32.29 12.36 4.01
C ILE A 97 -33.50 12.12 4.91
N HIS A 98 -33.53 12.80 6.06
CA HIS A 98 -34.70 12.83 6.93
C HIS A 98 -35.53 14.06 6.59
N ALA A 99 -36.70 13.83 6.01
CA ALA A 99 -37.66 14.89 5.69
C ALA A 99 -38.93 14.71 6.52
N SER A 100 -39.33 15.76 7.25
CA SER A 100 -40.63 15.87 7.89
C SER A 100 -41.35 17.08 7.31
N HIS A 101 -42.38 16.79 6.51
CA HIS A 101 -43.23 17.82 5.91
C HIS A 101 -43.93 18.66 6.98
N GLU A 102 -44.44 18.01 8.03
CA GLU A 102 -45.14 18.68 9.14
C GLU A 102 -44.25 19.65 9.91
N LEU A 103 -42.99 19.29 10.11
CA LEU A 103 -42.01 20.16 10.79
C LEU A 103 -41.28 21.11 9.84
N GLY A 104 -41.51 21.00 8.52
CA GLY A 104 -40.75 21.74 7.51
C GLY A 104 -39.23 21.45 7.53
N VAL A 105 -38.82 20.29 8.05
CA VAL A 105 -37.42 19.92 8.22
C VAL A 105 -37.00 18.98 7.09
N SER A 106 -35.87 19.26 6.45
CA SER A 106 -35.15 18.31 5.60
C SER A 106 -33.68 18.34 5.95
N ARG A 107 -33.14 17.22 6.42
CA ARG A 107 -31.76 17.12 6.89
C ARG A 107 -31.06 15.93 6.27
N ARG A 108 -29.91 16.19 5.65
CA ARG A 108 -28.93 15.18 5.25
C ARG A 108 -28.12 14.75 6.48
N VAL A 109 -28.07 13.46 6.77
CA VAL A 109 -27.36 12.90 7.92
C VAL A 109 -26.40 11.81 7.44
N GLU A 110 -25.14 11.94 7.79
CA GLU A 110 -24.09 10.99 7.41
C GLU A 110 -24.24 9.67 8.17
N VAL A 111 -24.03 8.57 7.46
CA VAL A 111 -24.11 7.21 8.00
C VAL A 111 -22.95 6.36 7.47
N LEU A 112 -22.57 5.33 8.24
CA LEU A 112 -21.59 4.32 7.85
C LEU A 112 -22.29 2.98 7.68
N TYR A 113 -22.08 2.35 6.53
CA TYR A 113 -22.55 0.98 6.26
C TYR A 113 -21.36 0.02 6.28
N PRO A 114 -21.39 -1.07 7.06
CA PRO A 114 -20.44 -2.16 6.88
C PRO A 114 -20.50 -2.65 5.43
N SER A 115 -19.33 -2.84 4.84
CA SER A 115 -19.19 -3.17 3.42
C SER A 115 -17.97 -4.06 3.22
N HIS A 116 -18.00 -4.85 2.15
CA HIS A 116 -16.81 -5.52 1.63
C HIS A 116 -16.70 -5.32 0.10
N ALA A 117 -17.27 -4.24 -0.41
CA ALA A 117 -17.33 -3.93 -1.84
C ALA A 117 -15.96 -3.71 -2.50
N LEU A 118 -14.90 -3.51 -1.71
CA LEU A 118 -13.53 -3.37 -2.19
C LEU A 118 -12.79 -4.70 -2.29
N THR A 119 -13.43 -5.82 -1.95
CA THR A 119 -12.89 -7.17 -2.14
C THR A 119 -12.50 -7.38 -3.59
N ASP A 120 -11.40 -8.09 -3.83
CA ASP A 120 -10.86 -8.40 -5.15
C ASP A 120 -10.28 -7.22 -5.96
N ASN A 121 -10.38 -5.97 -5.50
CA ASN A 121 -9.60 -4.88 -6.09
C ASN A 121 -8.09 -5.10 -5.84
N THR A 122 -7.22 -4.48 -6.63
CA THR A 122 -5.78 -4.50 -6.33
C THR A 122 -5.51 -3.63 -5.10
N LEU A 123 -4.77 -4.15 -4.12
CA LEU A 123 -4.52 -3.46 -2.86
C LEU A 123 -3.02 -3.18 -2.70
N LEU A 124 -2.65 -1.91 -2.58
CA LEU A 124 -1.33 -1.54 -2.09
C LEU A 124 -1.28 -1.72 -0.59
N CYS A 125 -0.27 -2.44 -0.10
CA CYS A 125 -0.17 -2.80 1.29
C CYS A 125 1.29 -2.71 1.80
N SER A 126 1.48 -2.95 3.09
CA SER A 126 2.77 -3.24 3.72
C SER A 126 3.84 -2.18 3.52
N PHE A 127 3.44 -0.92 3.28
CA PHE A 127 4.36 0.17 3.01
C PHE A 127 4.93 0.74 4.33
N THR A 128 6.16 0.36 4.64
CA THR A 128 6.88 0.80 5.84
C THR A 128 8.33 1.07 5.47
N ILE A 129 8.88 2.20 5.93
CA ILE A 129 10.27 2.60 5.67
C ILE A 129 10.84 3.29 6.90
N LYS A 130 12.16 3.14 7.11
CA LYS A 130 12.83 3.78 8.25
C LYS A 130 12.61 5.32 8.24
N PRO A 131 12.38 5.97 9.40
CA PRO A 131 11.97 7.37 9.48
C PRO A 131 12.89 8.33 8.73
N GLU A 132 14.20 8.09 8.80
CA GLU A 132 15.23 8.90 8.16
C GLU A 132 15.13 8.97 6.63
N LEU A 133 14.42 8.01 6.00
CA LEU A 133 14.26 7.98 4.55
C LEU A 133 12.94 8.57 4.06
N ARG A 134 11.98 8.91 4.95
CA ARG A 134 10.63 9.37 4.55
C ARG A 134 10.60 10.67 3.75
N ARG A 135 11.67 11.47 3.81
CA ARG A 135 11.81 12.74 3.07
C ARG A 135 12.91 12.67 2.02
N THR A 136 13.14 11.48 1.47
CA THR A 136 14.17 11.23 0.45
C THR A 136 13.54 10.53 -0.74
N ASP A 137 14.22 10.54 -1.88
CA ASP A 137 13.74 9.87 -3.09
C ASP A 137 13.62 8.34 -2.91
N ALA A 138 14.24 7.76 -1.88
CA ALA A 138 14.04 6.35 -1.53
C ALA A 138 12.59 6.03 -1.14
N PHE A 139 11.87 7.00 -0.59
CA PHE A 139 10.45 6.92 -0.25
C PHE A 139 9.58 6.82 -1.51
N GLU A 140 9.83 7.72 -2.46
CA GLU A 140 9.23 7.74 -3.81
C GLU A 140 9.52 6.43 -4.55
N LEU A 141 10.80 6.02 -4.59
CA LEU A 141 11.26 4.80 -5.22
C LEU A 141 10.52 3.57 -4.69
N LEU A 142 10.48 3.38 -3.37
CA LEU A 142 9.81 2.22 -2.77
C LEU A 142 8.32 2.19 -3.10
N SER A 143 7.64 3.34 -3.02
CA SER A 143 6.21 3.40 -3.29
C SER A 143 5.89 3.12 -4.75
N ARG A 144 6.62 3.76 -5.66
CA ARG A 144 6.30 3.80 -7.09
C ARG A 144 6.91 2.65 -7.88
N ALA A 145 7.93 1.97 -7.36
CA ALA A 145 8.37 0.69 -7.91
C ALA A 145 7.22 -0.32 -8.05
N ARG A 146 6.24 -0.28 -7.13
CA ARG A 146 4.99 -1.05 -7.24
C ARG A 146 4.19 -0.71 -8.48
N MET A 147 4.11 0.57 -8.85
CA MET A 147 3.42 1.02 -10.07
C MET A 147 4.14 0.55 -11.34
N LEU A 148 5.48 0.59 -11.37
CA LEU A 148 6.25 0.05 -12.49
C LEU A 148 6.05 -1.47 -12.61
N PHE A 149 5.99 -2.19 -11.48
CA PHE A 149 5.68 -3.61 -11.46
C PHE A 149 4.26 -3.90 -12.00
N ILE A 150 3.26 -3.12 -11.55
CA ILE A 150 1.88 -3.20 -12.06
C ILE A 150 1.83 -2.92 -13.56
N ALA A 151 2.51 -1.88 -14.04
CA ALA A 151 2.55 -1.54 -15.45
C ALA A 151 3.20 -2.64 -16.31
N ALA A 152 4.26 -3.29 -15.81
CA ALA A 152 4.93 -4.39 -16.49
C ALA A 152 4.10 -5.70 -16.48
N HIS A 153 3.30 -5.93 -15.44
CA HIS A 153 2.54 -7.18 -15.24
C HIS A 153 1.03 -6.91 -15.16
N ARG A 154 0.53 -6.01 -16.02
CA ARG A 154 -0.82 -5.46 -15.91
C ARG A 154 -1.94 -6.49 -15.85
N HIS A 155 -1.73 -7.65 -16.48
CA HIS A 155 -2.67 -8.78 -16.51
C HIS A 155 -2.92 -9.43 -15.14
N LEU A 156 -2.03 -9.25 -14.15
CA LEU A 156 -2.19 -9.76 -12.79
C LEU A 156 -3.13 -8.89 -11.94
N PHE A 157 -3.26 -7.61 -12.29
CA PHE A 157 -3.94 -6.61 -11.48
C PHE A 157 -5.30 -6.22 -12.05
N THR A 158 -6.17 -5.66 -11.21
CA THR A 158 -7.49 -5.20 -11.62
C THR A 158 -7.46 -3.74 -12.10
N ASP A 159 -8.58 -3.29 -12.65
CA ASP A 159 -8.74 -1.90 -13.13
C ASP A 159 -8.85 -0.87 -12.01
N GLN A 160 -9.04 -1.32 -10.76
CA GLN A 160 -9.12 -0.47 -9.57
C GLN A 160 -8.00 -0.84 -8.59
N THR A 161 -7.24 0.16 -8.19
CA THR A 161 -6.25 0.03 -7.13
C THR A 161 -6.71 0.81 -5.91
N VAL A 162 -6.64 0.18 -4.74
CA VAL A 162 -7.02 0.77 -3.46
C VAL A 162 -5.88 0.67 -2.45
N VAL A 163 -5.95 1.49 -1.40
CA VAL A 163 -4.98 1.51 -0.30
C VAL A 163 -5.63 2.04 0.96
N GLU A 164 -5.48 1.29 2.06
CA GLU A 164 -5.85 1.73 3.40
C GLU A 164 -4.72 2.54 4.02
N ILE A 165 -5.01 3.79 4.38
CA ILE A 165 -4.09 4.63 5.13
C ILE A 165 -4.51 4.61 6.59
N GLN A 166 -3.56 4.29 7.48
CA GLN A 166 -3.84 4.16 8.91
C GLN A 166 -4.44 5.45 9.46
N GLY A 167 -5.50 5.31 10.25
CA GLY A 167 -6.29 6.39 10.82
C GLY A 167 -5.68 7.00 12.08
N VAL A 168 -6.42 7.92 12.70
CA VAL A 168 -5.96 8.65 13.89
C VAL A 168 -5.81 7.71 15.09
N GLN A 169 -4.60 7.71 15.66
CA GLN A 169 -4.25 7.13 16.95
C GLN A 169 -3.54 8.22 17.75
N THR A 170 -3.95 8.43 19.00
CA THR A 170 -3.33 9.43 19.87
C THR A 170 -1.98 8.93 20.38
N GLU A 171 -1.14 9.82 20.91
CA GLU A 171 0.13 9.45 21.54
C GLU A 171 -0.03 8.47 22.72
N ASN A 172 -1.20 8.48 23.37
CA ASN A 172 -1.57 7.54 24.43
C ASN A 172 -2.04 6.18 23.91
N GLY A 173 -2.05 5.98 22.59
CA GLY A 173 -2.49 4.76 21.93
C GLY A 173 -4.01 4.64 21.71
N GLU A 174 -4.79 5.66 22.09
CA GLU A 174 -6.24 5.68 21.92
C GLU A 174 -6.61 5.85 20.44
N VAL A 175 -7.66 5.15 20.01
CA VAL A 175 -8.17 5.25 18.63
C VAL A 175 -9.60 5.77 18.74
N PRO A 176 -9.84 7.08 18.52
CA PRO A 176 -11.12 7.72 18.84
C PRO A 176 -12.32 7.03 18.19
N PHE A 177 -12.15 6.57 16.95
CA PHE A 177 -13.20 5.85 16.24
C PHE A 177 -13.49 4.48 16.85
N TRP A 178 -12.46 3.66 17.11
CA TRP A 178 -12.60 2.36 17.77
C TRP A 178 -13.29 2.50 19.12
N ASP A 179 -12.86 3.47 19.92
CA ASP A 179 -13.35 3.68 21.28
C ASP A 179 -14.80 4.16 21.31
N SER A 180 -15.23 4.89 20.28
CA SER A 180 -16.62 5.33 20.14
C SER A 180 -17.55 4.27 19.55
N LEU A 181 -17.01 3.19 18.97
CA LEU A 181 -17.81 2.25 18.19
C LEU A 181 -17.39 0.79 18.38
N GLY A 182 -16.27 0.39 17.78
CA GLY A 182 -15.83 -1.02 17.74
C GLY A 182 -15.69 -1.64 19.13
N ARG A 183 -15.11 -0.91 20.09
CA ARG A 183 -14.91 -1.37 21.47
C ARG A 183 -16.22 -1.90 22.12
N HIS A 184 -17.37 -1.32 21.78
CA HIS A 184 -18.67 -1.72 22.34
C HIS A 184 -19.17 -3.08 21.82
N PHE A 185 -18.71 -3.51 20.64
CA PHE A 185 -19.13 -4.77 20.02
C PHE A 185 -18.13 -5.91 20.26
N PHE A 186 -16.83 -5.60 20.20
CA PHE A 186 -15.79 -6.61 20.39
C PHE A 186 -15.39 -6.79 21.87
N ASN A 187 -15.73 -5.83 22.74
CA ASN A 187 -15.37 -5.83 24.16
C ASN A 187 -13.87 -6.07 24.41
N MET A 188 -13.02 -5.48 23.58
CA MET A 188 -11.56 -5.55 23.67
C MET A 188 -10.93 -4.22 23.22
N ASP A 189 -9.67 -4.00 23.61
CA ASP A 189 -8.90 -2.85 23.13
C ASP A 189 -8.54 -2.99 21.64
N PHE A 190 -8.19 -1.86 21.03
CA PHE A 190 -7.86 -1.77 19.60
C PHE A 190 -6.67 -2.67 19.25
N GLU A 191 -5.65 -2.72 20.12
CA GLU A 191 -4.43 -3.47 19.84
C GLU A 191 -4.71 -4.97 19.72
N THR A 192 -5.56 -5.49 20.60
CA THR A 192 -6.02 -6.88 20.60
C THR A 192 -6.86 -7.19 19.36
N ALA A 193 -7.80 -6.30 19.01
CA ALA A 193 -8.63 -6.46 17.82
C ALA A 193 -7.80 -6.47 16.53
N ASP A 194 -6.84 -5.56 16.41
CA ASP A 194 -5.94 -5.48 15.26
C ASP A 194 -4.98 -6.68 15.19
N GLN A 195 -4.50 -7.18 16.33
CA GLN A 195 -3.73 -8.43 16.38
C GLN A 195 -4.56 -9.63 15.87
N TYR A 196 -5.83 -9.74 16.27
CA TYR A 196 -6.71 -10.79 15.78
C TYR A 196 -7.03 -10.66 14.30
N SER A 197 -7.18 -9.45 13.77
CA SER A 197 -7.40 -9.20 12.34
C SER A 197 -6.27 -9.78 11.46
N GLY A 198 -5.03 -9.79 11.97
CA GLY A 198 -3.86 -10.35 11.31
C GLY A 198 -3.60 -11.84 11.55
N MET A 199 -4.26 -12.47 12.53
CA MET A 199 -4.02 -13.87 12.92
C MET A 199 -5.19 -14.81 12.65
N LEU A 200 -6.41 -14.31 12.76
CA LEU A 200 -7.65 -15.09 12.63
C LEU A 200 -8.26 -14.89 11.24
N SER A 201 -9.21 -15.75 10.90
CA SER A 201 -10.08 -15.50 9.75
C SER A 201 -10.84 -14.19 9.95
N LYS A 202 -10.96 -13.34 8.93
CA LYS A 202 -11.66 -12.05 9.03
C LYS A 202 -13.18 -12.19 9.25
N THR A 203 -13.73 -13.40 9.35
CA THR A 203 -15.16 -13.65 9.60
C THR A 203 -15.66 -13.05 10.91
N PHE A 204 -14.81 -12.99 11.95
CA PHE A 204 -15.19 -12.40 13.24
C PHE A 204 -15.66 -10.95 13.13
N ILE A 205 -15.18 -10.21 12.12
CA ILE A 205 -15.63 -8.84 11.84
C ILE A 205 -17.11 -8.85 11.46
N ALA A 206 -17.54 -9.73 10.56
CA ALA A 206 -18.95 -9.84 10.18
C ALA A 206 -19.83 -10.37 11.32
N GLU A 207 -19.28 -11.21 12.18
CA GLU A 207 -20.01 -11.80 13.32
C GLU A 207 -20.26 -10.79 14.46
N LEU A 208 -19.35 -9.82 14.64
CA LEU A 208 -19.41 -8.86 15.75
C LEU A 208 -19.93 -7.48 15.33
N MET A 209 -19.77 -7.08 14.07
CA MET A 209 -20.20 -5.76 13.62
C MET A 209 -21.71 -5.66 13.38
N PRO A 210 -22.36 -4.55 13.79
CA PRO A 210 -23.78 -4.37 13.56
C PRO A 210 -24.08 -4.27 12.06
N PRO A 211 -25.06 -5.02 11.51
CA PRO A 211 -25.35 -5.00 10.07
C PRO A 211 -26.09 -3.73 9.61
N ASN A 212 -26.56 -2.90 10.56
CA ASN A 212 -27.35 -1.71 10.30
C ASN A 212 -26.48 -0.46 10.13
N PRO A 213 -26.95 0.58 9.41
CA PRO A 213 -26.23 1.83 9.29
C PRO A 213 -25.97 2.48 10.64
N ILE A 214 -24.75 3.00 10.80
CA ILE A 214 -24.29 3.68 11.99
C ILE A 214 -24.33 5.18 11.71
N TYR A 215 -25.17 5.89 12.44
CA TYR A 215 -25.30 7.34 12.31
C TYR A 215 -24.03 8.01 12.83
N VAL A 216 -23.32 8.73 11.97
CA VAL A 216 -22.11 9.47 12.34
C VAL A 216 -22.40 10.46 13.46
N THR A 217 -23.61 11.02 13.50
CA THR A 217 -24.05 11.94 14.56
C THR A 217 -24.07 11.33 15.96
N LEU A 218 -24.17 9.99 16.07
CA LEU A 218 -24.16 9.27 17.35
C LEU A 218 -22.75 8.95 17.85
N LEU A 219 -21.73 9.13 17.01
CA LEU A 219 -20.34 8.97 17.43
C LEU A 219 -19.90 10.14 18.31
N SER A 220 -18.89 9.88 19.15
CA SER A 220 -18.23 10.91 19.94
C SER A 220 -17.67 12.00 19.04
N GLN A 221 -17.50 13.22 19.58
CA GLN A 221 -16.93 14.31 18.79
C GLN A 221 -15.55 13.97 18.23
N ALA A 222 -14.67 13.39 19.06
CA ALA A 222 -13.33 12.98 18.64
C ALA A 222 -13.36 11.93 17.53
N ALA A 223 -14.30 10.97 17.57
CA ALA A 223 -14.47 9.98 16.50
C ALA A 223 -14.93 10.61 15.19
N ARG A 224 -15.83 11.61 15.24
CA ARG A 224 -16.27 12.34 14.05
C ARG A 224 -15.15 13.18 13.43
N GLU A 225 -14.29 13.76 14.26
CA GLU A 225 -13.12 14.54 13.82
C GLU A 225 -12.02 13.63 13.23
N ALA A 226 -11.85 12.41 13.76
CA ALA A 226 -10.91 11.41 13.25
C ALA A 226 -11.36 10.75 11.94
N LEU A 227 -12.65 10.80 11.60
CA LEU A 227 -13.23 10.06 10.48
C LEU A 227 -12.59 10.45 9.13
N GLY A 228 -11.94 9.48 8.48
CA GLY A 228 -11.26 9.67 7.19
C GLY A 228 -9.99 10.51 7.28
N GLN A 229 -9.45 10.74 8.48
CA GLN A 229 -8.19 11.45 8.68
C GLN A 229 -7.03 10.44 8.80
N PRO A 230 -5.93 10.65 8.05
CA PRO A 230 -4.74 9.82 8.22
C PRO A 230 -4.02 10.15 9.53
N HIS A 231 -3.32 9.15 10.08
CA HIS A 231 -2.36 9.36 11.16
C HIS A 231 -1.27 10.37 10.74
N GLU A 232 -0.72 11.11 11.70
CA GLU A 232 0.36 12.06 11.42
C GLU A 232 1.56 11.39 10.74
N GLN A 233 1.92 10.19 11.20
CA GLN A 233 3.04 9.42 10.65
C GLN A 233 2.80 8.88 9.23
N THR A 234 1.54 8.72 8.81
CA THR A 234 1.17 8.22 7.47
C THR A 234 0.79 9.34 6.51
N ARG A 235 0.79 10.60 6.97
CA ARG A 235 0.50 11.79 6.15
C ARG A 235 1.37 11.90 4.90
N ALA A 236 2.67 11.62 5.02
CA ALA A 236 3.57 11.63 3.87
C ALA A 236 3.20 10.57 2.81
N THR A 237 2.77 9.38 3.25
CA THR A 237 2.28 8.32 2.36
C THR A 237 0.97 8.72 1.69
N PHE A 238 0.05 9.32 2.44
CA PHE A 238 -1.22 9.85 1.93
C PHE A 238 -1.00 10.90 0.84
N GLU A 239 -0.13 11.88 1.10
CA GLU A 239 0.23 12.94 0.15
C GLU A 239 0.91 12.38 -1.10
N LEU A 240 1.88 11.47 -0.93
CA LEU A 240 2.54 10.79 -2.05
C LEU A 240 1.55 10.08 -2.98
N LEU A 241 0.60 9.33 -2.41
CA LEU A 241 -0.39 8.60 -3.20
C LEU A 241 -1.39 9.54 -3.87
N GLN A 242 -1.75 10.68 -3.26
CA GLN A 242 -2.53 11.70 -3.95
C GLN A 242 -1.80 12.27 -5.16
N HIS A 243 -0.49 12.52 -5.06
CA HIS A 243 0.33 12.96 -6.19
C HIS A 243 0.43 11.90 -7.30
N GLU A 244 0.35 10.62 -6.93
CA GLU A 244 0.30 9.49 -7.86
C GLU A 244 -1.07 9.38 -8.59
N GLY A 245 -2.12 10.05 -8.10
CA GLY A 245 -3.45 10.08 -8.70
C GLY A 245 -4.54 9.38 -7.91
N PHE A 246 -4.24 8.91 -6.69
CA PHE A 246 -5.25 8.41 -5.78
C PHE A 246 -6.13 9.52 -5.20
N HIS A 247 -7.39 9.22 -4.91
CA HIS A 247 -8.30 10.13 -4.23
C HIS A 247 -8.97 9.44 -3.05
N SER A 248 -9.33 10.22 -2.02
CA SER A 248 -10.13 9.70 -0.91
C SER A 248 -11.50 9.26 -1.42
N GLY A 249 -11.79 7.98 -1.22
CA GLY A 249 -13.05 7.36 -1.60
C GLY A 249 -14.19 7.68 -0.63
N CYS A 250 -15.24 6.86 -0.72
CA CYS A 250 -16.29 6.81 0.30
C CYS A 250 -16.03 5.73 1.35
N TYR A 251 -14.90 5.02 1.29
CA TYR A 251 -14.58 3.94 2.20
C TYR A 251 -13.61 4.36 3.30
N LEU A 252 -13.77 3.74 4.47
CA LEU A 252 -12.96 3.93 5.66
C LEU A 252 -12.56 2.56 6.22
N ASP A 253 -11.38 2.47 6.82
CA ASP A 253 -10.96 1.30 7.58
C ASP A 253 -12.01 0.94 8.66
N ILE A 254 -12.20 -0.36 8.88
CA ILE A 254 -13.25 -0.87 9.79
C ILE A 254 -12.92 -0.67 11.27
N PHE A 255 -11.63 -0.52 11.63
CA PHE A 255 -11.14 -0.41 12.99
C PHE A 255 -10.83 1.03 13.41
N ASP A 256 -10.08 1.77 12.58
CA ASP A 256 -9.58 3.12 12.93
C ASP A 256 -10.22 4.26 12.12
N ALA A 257 -11.09 3.93 11.16
CA ALA A 257 -11.71 4.87 10.22
C ALA A 257 -10.71 5.74 9.43
N GLY A 258 -9.49 5.24 9.24
CA GLY A 258 -8.52 5.78 8.30
C GLY A 258 -9.08 5.79 6.87
N PRO A 259 -8.65 6.75 6.03
CA PRO A 259 -9.18 6.88 4.69
C PRO A 259 -8.71 5.72 3.80
N VAL A 260 -9.63 5.19 3.00
CA VAL A 260 -9.27 4.35 1.86
C VAL A 260 -9.12 5.25 0.63
N LEU A 261 -7.95 5.21 0.02
CA LEU A 261 -7.74 5.87 -1.26
C LEU A 261 -8.00 4.90 -2.41
N GLU A 262 -8.57 5.42 -3.49
CA GLU A 262 -8.95 4.67 -4.67
C GLU A 262 -8.41 5.34 -5.93
N ALA A 263 -8.10 4.56 -6.95
CA ALA A 263 -7.72 5.03 -8.26
C ALA A 263 -8.05 3.99 -9.34
N ARG A 264 -8.35 4.47 -10.54
CA ARG A 264 -8.24 3.61 -11.74
C ARG A 264 -6.77 3.27 -11.96
N THR A 265 -6.45 1.99 -12.00
CA THR A 265 -5.06 1.50 -12.14
C THR A 265 -4.35 2.13 -13.35
N ASP A 266 -5.04 2.19 -14.49
CA ASP A 266 -4.50 2.75 -15.74
C ASP A 266 -4.47 4.29 -15.78
N ALA A 267 -4.90 4.97 -14.71
CA ALA A 267 -4.83 6.41 -14.57
C ALA A 267 -3.74 6.87 -13.57
N LEU A 268 -3.08 5.92 -12.90
CA LEU A 268 -1.99 6.23 -11.98
C LEU A 268 -0.82 6.87 -12.74
N LYS A 269 -0.29 7.97 -12.22
CA LYS A 269 0.72 8.81 -12.87
C LYS A 269 1.88 7.95 -13.37
N SER A 270 2.49 7.16 -12.50
CA SER A 270 3.64 6.33 -12.82
C SER A 270 3.31 5.17 -13.75
N VAL A 271 2.07 4.67 -13.75
CA VAL A 271 1.63 3.68 -14.74
C VAL A 271 1.56 4.33 -16.12
N VAL A 272 0.89 5.48 -16.23
CA VAL A 272 0.68 6.23 -17.46
C VAL A 272 1.99 6.75 -18.07
N THR A 273 2.85 7.36 -17.24
CA THR A 273 4.11 7.96 -17.71
C THR A 273 5.25 6.96 -17.82
N SER A 274 5.01 5.69 -17.46
CA SER A 274 6.02 4.66 -17.62
C SER A 274 6.02 4.06 -19.02
N HIS A 275 7.20 3.96 -19.62
CA HIS A 275 7.35 3.44 -20.98
C HIS A 275 8.54 2.48 -21.07
N PRO A 276 8.42 1.41 -21.89
CA PRO A 276 9.55 0.54 -22.17
C PRO A 276 10.59 1.29 -23.02
N LYS A 277 11.86 1.02 -22.76
CA LYS A 277 13.03 1.57 -23.46
C LYS A 277 14.12 0.50 -23.55
N THR A 278 15.03 0.65 -24.50
CA THR A 278 16.19 -0.24 -24.65
C THR A 278 17.40 0.32 -23.91
N LEU A 279 18.05 -0.51 -23.10
CA LEU A 279 19.14 -0.12 -22.23
C LEU A 279 20.49 0.00 -22.97
N HIS A 280 21.15 1.16 -22.88
CA HIS A 280 22.51 1.39 -23.38
C HIS A 280 23.41 2.08 -22.33
N ALA A 281 24.72 1.86 -22.46
CA ALA A 281 25.68 2.33 -21.47
C ALA A 281 26.00 3.81 -21.70
N ALA A 282 26.03 4.56 -20.61
CA ALA A 282 26.60 5.90 -20.55
C ALA A 282 27.93 5.84 -19.78
N ASN A 283 28.89 6.66 -20.22
CA ASN A 283 30.11 6.91 -19.47
C ASN A 283 29.99 8.11 -18.52
N THR A 284 28.81 8.72 -18.41
CA THR A 284 28.55 9.90 -17.57
C THR A 284 27.29 9.71 -16.72
N ASP A 285 27.24 10.39 -15.58
CA ASP A 285 26.10 10.46 -14.66
C ASP A 285 25.22 11.68 -14.98
N ASP A 286 25.02 11.99 -16.26
CA ASP A 286 24.25 13.15 -16.71
C ASP A 286 22.78 12.79 -17.02
N GLY A 287 21.87 13.74 -16.82
CA GLY A 287 20.48 13.63 -17.24
C GLY A 287 19.48 13.92 -16.12
N GLU A 288 18.21 13.59 -16.39
CA GLU A 288 17.13 13.73 -15.42
C GLU A 288 17.07 12.49 -14.53
N MET A 289 16.81 12.70 -13.23
CA MET A 289 16.61 11.59 -12.30
C MET A 289 15.28 10.91 -12.58
N CYS A 290 15.35 9.63 -12.91
CA CYS A 290 14.18 8.80 -13.18
C CYS A 290 14.20 7.52 -12.35
N LEU A 291 13.03 6.93 -12.16
CA LEU A 291 12.91 5.54 -11.76
C LEU A 291 13.11 4.67 -12.99
N ILE A 292 13.90 3.61 -12.84
CA ILE A 292 14.12 2.59 -13.87
C ILE A 292 13.89 1.23 -13.25
N SER A 293 13.09 0.39 -13.91
CA SER A 293 12.89 -1.00 -13.53
C SER A 293 13.21 -1.94 -14.68
N GLY A 294 13.69 -3.14 -14.34
CA GLY A 294 13.93 -4.20 -15.31
C GLY A 294 13.62 -5.56 -14.71
N GLY A 295 13.40 -6.53 -15.60
CA GLY A 295 13.12 -7.90 -15.24
C GLY A 295 11.70 -8.23 -14.85
N GLU A 296 11.45 -9.54 -14.83
CA GLU A 296 10.15 -10.15 -14.62
C GLU A 296 10.20 -11.03 -13.36
N GLY A 297 9.05 -11.12 -12.68
CA GLY A 297 8.90 -11.98 -11.50
C GLY A 297 10.01 -11.77 -10.47
N GLU A 298 10.71 -12.84 -10.12
CA GLU A 298 11.80 -12.85 -9.12
C GLU A 298 13.00 -11.96 -9.52
N SER A 299 13.18 -11.72 -10.82
CA SER A 299 14.28 -10.91 -11.35
C SER A 299 13.95 -9.42 -11.42
N PHE A 300 12.75 -9.01 -10.97
CA PHE A 300 12.36 -7.60 -10.95
C PHE A 300 13.32 -6.78 -10.08
N ARG A 301 13.83 -5.68 -10.62
CA ARG A 301 14.68 -4.71 -9.93
C ARG A 301 14.23 -3.32 -10.32
N CYS A 302 14.25 -2.38 -9.37
CA CYS A 302 13.94 -0.98 -9.62
C CYS A 302 14.86 -0.05 -8.83
N THR A 303 15.40 0.99 -9.46
CA THR A 303 16.31 1.95 -8.81
C THR A 303 16.11 3.35 -9.37
N LEU A 304 16.82 4.32 -8.77
CA LEU A 304 16.88 5.70 -9.26
C LEU A 304 18.19 5.91 -10.00
N THR A 305 18.12 6.53 -11.17
CA THR A 305 19.30 6.82 -11.97
C THR A 305 19.13 8.10 -12.78
N PRO A 306 20.19 8.89 -12.97
CA PRO A 306 20.19 9.90 -14.02
C PRO A 306 20.19 9.17 -15.38
N LEU A 307 19.28 9.56 -16.26
CA LEU A 307 19.24 9.01 -17.63
C LEU A 307 19.14 10.10 -18.67
N THR A 308 19.70 9.81 -19.84
CA THR A 308 19.55 10.63 -21.04
C THR A 308 18.84 9.80 -22.10
N GLU A 309 17.71 10.30 -22.60
CA GLU A 309 17.00 9.68 -23.72
C GLU A 309 17.68 9.99 -25.05
N SER A 310 17.81 8.96 -25.90
CA SER A 310 18.23 9.10 -27.29
C SER A 310 16.99 9.18 -28.20
N LEU A 311 17.18 9.65 -29.44
CA LEU A 311 16.10 9.80 -30.42
C LEU A 311 15.45 8.47 -30.87
N GLY A 312 15.95 7.31 -30.43
CA GLY A 312 15.54 5.97 -30.90
C GLY A 312 14.92 5.05 -29.86
N ASP A 313 14.21 5.57 -28.84
CA ASP A 313 13.70 4.78 -27.70
C ASP A 313 14.76 4.04 -26.88
N GLU A 314 16.02 4.45 -27.06
CA GLU A 314 17.14 4.00 -26.27
C GLU A 314 17.40 4.98 -25.13
N ILE A 315 17.83 4.43 -24.00
CA ILE A 315 18.27 5.24 -22.86
C ILE A 315 19.71 4.92 -22.51
N LYS A 316 20.44 5.96 -22.13
CA LYS A 316 21.81 5.83 -21.65
C LYS A 316 21.83 6.03 -20.15
N VAL A 317 22.32 5.02 -19.44
CA VAL A 317 22.47 5.05 -17.98
C VAL A 317 23.88 4.64 -17.56
N PRO A 318 24.32 5.07 -16.36
CA PRO A 318 25.61 4.67 -15.80
C PRO A 318 25.77 3.14 -15.67
N LEU A 319 26.99 2.64 -15.80
CA LEU A 319 27.28 1.19 -15.68
C LEU A 319 26.84 0.58 -14.35
N LYS A 320 26.97 1.34 -13.25
CA LYS A 320 26.47 0.95 -11.91
C LYS A 320 24.97 0.60 -11.90
N THR A 321 24.18 1.21 -12.78
CA THR A 321 22.74 0.95 -12.90
C THR A 321 22.48 -0.42 -13.52
N TRP A 322 23.34 -0.86 -14.44
CA TRP A 322 23.21 -2.16 -15.09
C TRP A 322 23.42 -3.30 -14.12
N GLU A 323 24.51 -3.19 -13.35
CA GLU A 323 24.86 -4.12 -12.29
C GLU A 323 23.73 -4.19 -11.25
N CYS A 324 23.17 -3.04 -10.87
CA CYS A 324 22.05 -2.93 -9.94
C CYS A 324 20.77 -3.62 -10.47
N LEU A 325 20.46 -3.45 -11.75
CA LEU A 325 19.29 -4.07 -12.39
C LEU A 325 19.51 -5.55 -12.77
N GLY A 326 20.76 -6.02 -12.77
CA GLY A 326 21.11 -7.33 -13.33
C GLY A 326 20.83 -7.42 -14.84
N ARG A 327 21.06 -6.33 -15.58
CA ARG A 327 20.74 -6.18 -17.01
C ARG A 327 21.96 -5.86 -17.85
N SER A 328 21.86 -6.15 -19.15
CA SER A 328 22.90 -5.92 -20.16
C SER A 328 22.43 -4.97 -21.25
N SER A 329 23.34 -4.56 -22.13
CA SER A 329 23.00 -3.71 -23.28
C SER A 329 21.96 -4.39 -24.15
N GLY A 330 20.95 -3.63 -24.56
CA GLY A 330 19.88 -4.15 -25.41
C GLY A 330 18.72 -4.78 -24.63
N ASP A 331 18.84 -4.94 -23.31
CA ASP A 331 17.72 -5.40 -22.50
C ASP A 331 16.62 -4.35 -22.39
N ASP A 332 15.38 -4.82 -22.35
CA ASP A 332 14.21 -3.98 -22.10
C ASP A 332 14.12 -3.57 -20.64
N VAL A 333 13.88 -2.28 -20.44
CA VAL A 333 13.66 -1.66 -19.14
C VAL A 333 12.46 -0.73 -19.24
N ARG A 334 11.84 -0.42 -18.11
CA ARG A 334 10.73 0.54 -18.01
C ARG A 334 11.18 1.72 -17.17
N ILE A 335 10.98 2.93 -17.69
CA ILE A 335 11.34 4.16 -16.99
C ILE A 335 10.14 5.04 -16.72
N THR A 336 10.22 5.88 -15.69
CA THR A 336 9.29 6.98 -15.44
C THR A 336 10.04 8.12 -14.73
N PRO A 337 9.71 9.40 -14.99
CA PRO A 337 10.31 10.52 -14.24
C PRO A 337 10.06 10.40 -12.74
N LEU A 338 10.98 10.89 -11.91
CA LEU A 338 10.72 11.12 -10.48
C LEU A 338 9.65 12.20 -10.33
#